data_AF-A0A0S1B1W4-F1
#
_entry.id   AF-A0A0S1B1W4-F1
#
_cell.length_a   1.000
_cell.length_b   1.000
_cell.length_c   1.000
_cell.angle_alpha   90.00
_cell.angle_beta   90.00
_cell.angle_gamma   90.00
#
_symmetry.space_group_name_H-M   'P 1'
#
loop_
_entity.id
_entity.type
_entity.pdbx_description
1 polymer ?
#
loop_
_entity_poly.entity_id
_entity_poly.type
_entity_poly.pdbx_seq_one_letter_code
_entity_poly.pdbx_strand_id
1 'polypeptide(L)'
;MVVLSLPNFEVEVAEASNSLETFFCMGGMSDRQAGGWVVSEFIANIEHCASEKLRKTLPFRDKYKSWWLALTNFTGMRLDEKDQDQLRQHLPSQDGWDKILLINPHSPTDWIEL
;
A
#
# COMPACT_ATOMS: atom_id res chain seq x y z
N MET A 1 6.27 25.83 25.29
CA MET A 1 5.55 25.77 24.01
C MET A 1 5.65 27.13 23.36
N VAL A 2 6.19 27.20 22.14
CA VAL A 2 6.37 28.42 21.36
C VAL A 2 5.62 28.24 20.05
N VAL A 3 4.89 29.27 19.63
CA VAL A 3 4.15 29.26 18.36
C VAL A 3 4.91 30.12 17.35
N LEU A 4 5.27 29.53 16.21
CA LEU A 4 5.88 30.21 15.08
C LEU A 4 4.82 30.37 13.99
N SER A 5 4.47 31.62 13.65
CA SER A 5 3.36 31.90 12.74
C SER A 5 3.79 32.73 11.53
N LEU A 6 3.33 32.31 10.36
CA LEU A 6 3.29 33.04 9.09
C LEU A 6 1.81 33.24 8.68
N PRO A 7 1.47 34.11 7.71
CA PRO A 7 0.08 34.48 7.40
C PRO A 7 -0.89 33.31 7.14
N ASN A 8 -0.39 32.16 6.66
CA ASN A 8 -1.19 30.97 6.34
C ASN A 8 -0.60 29.68 6.93
N PHE A 9 0.31 29.77 7.90
CA PHE A 9 1.02 28.60 8.43
C PHE A 9 1.42 28.84 9.87
N GLU A 10 1.13 27.88 10.75
CA GLU A 10 1.46 27.93 12.17
C GLU A 10 2.14 26.63 12.58
N VAL A 11 3.19 26.74 13.39
CA VAL A 11 3.90 25.60 13.98
C VAL A 11 3.98 25.81 15.48
N GLU A 12 3.42 24.87 16.24
CA GLU A 12 3.62 24.77 17.67
C GLU A 12 4.85 23.91 17.96
N VAL A 13 5.80 24.45 18.73
CA VAL A 13 7.02 23.76 19.13
C VAL A 13 7.03 23.61 20.65
N ALA A 14 7.17 22.38 21.12
CA ALA A 14 7.40 22.08 22.53
C ALA A 14 8.88 21.72 22.76
N GLU A 15 9.44 22.19 23.87
CA GLU A 15 10.78 21.78 24.27
C GLU A 15 10.77 20.31 24.69
N ALA A 16 11.75 19.54 24.22
CA ALA A 16 11.89 18.14 24.59
C ALA A 16 12.32 18.03 26.07
N SER A 17 11.90 16.97 26.75
CA SER A 17 12.28 16.68 28.15
C SER A 17 13.76 16.36 28.35
N ASN A 18 14.48 16.09 27.26
CA ASN A 18 15.89 15.74 27.24
C ASN A 18 16.52 16.21 25.92
N SER A 19 17.84 16.34 25.90
CA SER A 19 18.58 16.57 24.66
C SER A 19 18.37 15.39 23.71
N LEU A 20 18.04 15.68 22.46
CA LEU A 20 17.87 14.70 21.39
C LEU A 20 19.02 14.84 20.40
N GLU A 21 19.35 13.75 19.69
CA GLU A 21 20.43 13.73 18.71
C GLU A 21 20.14 14.65 17.50
N THR A 22 18.86 14.91 17.22
CA THR A 22 18.38 15.79 16.15
C THR A 22 17.41 16.85 16.69
N PHE A 23 17.39 18.03 16.05
CA PHE A 23 16.46 19.12 16.40
C PHE A 23 14.98 18.77 16.17
N PHE A 24 14.71 17.87 15.23
CA PHE A 24 13.37 17.38 14.93
C PHE A 24 13.37 15.85 14.93
N CYS A 25 12.35 15.25 15.53
CA CYS A 25 12.04 13.84 15.39
C CYS A 25 10.83 13.69 14.47
N MET A 26 10.76 12.59 13.73
CA MET A 26 9.56 12.26 12.97
C MET A 26 8.41 11.98 13.96
N GLY A 27 7.49 12.93 14.11
CA GLY A 27 6.32 12.81 14.97
C GLY A 27 5.13 12.10 14.30
N GLY A 28 5.15 11.99 12.98
CA GLY A 28 4.13 11.32 12.19
C GLY A 28 4.45 11.37 10.70
N MET A 29 3.91 10.42 9.96
CA MET A 29 3.97 10.37 8.50
C MET A 29 2.56 10.15 7.98
N SER A 30 2.21 10.80 6.87
CA SER A 30 0.96 10.48 6.17
C SER A 30 1.06 9.04 5.65
N ASP A 31 0.14 8.18 6.09
CA ASP A 31 -0.07 6.84 5.55
C ASP A 31 -0.83 6.88 4.20
N ARG A 32 -1.13 8.09 3.71
CA ARG A 32 -1.91 8.38 2.50
C ARG A 32 -3.32 7.78 2.56
N GLN A 33 -3.45 6.58 1.99
CA GLN A 33 -4.67 5.79 1.91
C GLN A 33 -4.33 4.32 2.19
N ALA A 34 -3.34 4.08 3.07
CA ALA A 34 -2.88 2.73 3.36
C ALA A 34 -3.99 1.84 3.93
N GLY A 35 -5.04 2.42 4.53
CA GLY A 35 -6.13 1.67 5.15
C GLY A 35 -5.72 0.90 6.41
N GLY A 36 -4.47 1.07 6.85
CA GLY A 36 -3.92 0.34 7.99
C GLY A 36 -3.67 -1.16 7.69
N TRP A 37 -3.72 -1.98 8.74
CA TRP A 37 -3.50 -3.44 8.70
C TRP A 37 -4.78 -4.19 8.30
N VAL A 38 -5.67 -3.55 7.55
CA VAL A 38 -7.02 -4.05 7.33
C VAL A 38 -7.04 -4.86 6.03
N VAL A 39 -7.09 -6.18 6.15
CA VAL A 39 -7.12 -7.10 5.00
C VAL A 39 -8.28 -6.79 4.03
N SER A 40 -9.43 -6.31 4.52
CA SER A 40 -10.54 -5.92 3.64
C SER A 40 -10.21 -4.75 2.71
N GLU A 41 -9.36 -3.82 3.14
CA GLU A 41 -8.91 -2.71 2.30
C GLU A 41 -7.94 -3.21 1.21
N PHE A 42 -7.11 -4.21 1.52
CA PHE A 42 -6.29 -4.88 0.51
C PHE A 42 -7.18 -5.56 -0.54
N ILE A 43 -8.20 -6.32 -0.11
CA ILE A 43 -9.13 -6.99 -1.02
C ILE A 43 -9.80 -5.97 -1.94
N ALA A 44 -10.42 -4.92 -1.38
CA ALA A 44 -11.12 -3.90 -2.15
C ALA A 44 -10.18 -3.21 -3.17
N ASN A 45 -8.95 -2.89 -2.77
CA ASN A 45 -7.98 -2.26 -3.64
C ASN A 45 -7.47 -3.19 -4.75
N ILE A 46 -7.25 -4.47 -4.45
CA ILE A 46 -6.84 -5.48 -5.45
C ILE A 46 -7.96 -5.65 -6.47
N GLU A 47 -9.21 -5.82 -6.04
CA GLU A 47 -10.38 -5.96 -6.92
C GLU A 47 -10.54 -4.74 -7.83
N HIS A 48 -10.44 -3.53 -7.25
CA HIS A 48 -10.52 -2.29 -8.01
C HIS A 48 -9.42 -2.22 -9.09
N CYS A 49 -8.18 -2.52 -8.71
CA CYS A 49 -7.05 -2.50 -9.63
C CYS A 49 -7.18 -3.58 -10.71
N ALA A 50 -7.58 -4.79 -10.33
CA ALA A 50 -7.74 -5.92 -11.23
C ALA A 50 -8.81 -5.62 -12.30
N SER A 51 -9.95 -5.06 -11.89
CA SER A 51 -11.03 -4.65 -12.80
C SER A 51 -10.58 -3.54 -13.76
N GLU A 52 -9.97 -2.47 -13.24
CA GLU A 52 -9.50 -1.36 -14.07
C GLU A 52 -8.40 -1.77 -15.06
N LYS A 53 -7.51 -2.67 -14.64
CA LYS A 53 -6.43 -3.17 -15.51
C LYS A 53 -6.97 -4.17 -16.52
N LEU A 54 -7.94 -5.01 -16.15
CA LEU A 54 -8.58 -5.95 -17.07
C LEU A 54 -9.21 -5.19 -18.24
N ARG A 55 -9.97 -4.13 -17.97
CA ARG A 55 -10.58 -3.28 -19.01
C ARG A 55 -9.54 -2.73 -20.00
N LYS A 56 -8.34 -2.38 -19.52
CA LYS A 56 -7.25 -1.84 -20.34
C LYS A 56 -6.54 -2.91 -21.16
N THR A 57 -6.52 -4.15 -20.69
CA THR A 57 -5.84 -5.27 -21.37
C THR A 57 -6.74 -6.07 -22.31
N LEU A 58 -8.08 -5.94 -22.22
CA LEU A 58 -9.05 -6.62 -23.08
C LEU A 58 -8.68 -6.65 -24.58
N PRO A 59 -8.29 -5.53 -25.22
CA PRO A 59 -7.97 -5.53 -26.66
C PRO A 59 -6.73 -6.34 -27.05
N PHE A 60 -5.95 -6.78 -26.07
CA PHE A 60 -4.68 -7.46 -26.29
C PHE A 60 -4.71 -8.91 -25.84
N ARG A 61 -5.79 -9.39 -25.20
CA ARG A 61 -5.81 -10.70 -24.52
C ARG A 61 -5.41 -11.86 -25.41
N ASP A 62 -5.88 -11.89 -26.64
CA ASP A 62 -5.60 -12.96 -27.59
C ASP A 62 -4.13 -13.03 -28.04
N LYS A 63 -3.32 -11.99 -27.75
CA LYS A 63 -1.91 -11.94 -28.10
C LYS A 63 -1.03 -12.77 -27.16
N TYR A 64 -1.51 -13.11 -25.98
CA TYR A 64 -0.72 -13.79 -24.95
C TYR A 64 -1.51 -14.93 -24.32
N LYS A 65 -0.83 -16.05 -24.08
CA LYS A 65 -1.44 -17.25 -23.47
C LYS A 65 -1.72 -17.10 -21.98
N SER A 66 -1.03 -16.16 -21.32
CA SER A 66 -1.15 -15.93 -19.88
C SER A 66 -1.04 -14.44 -19.57
N TRP A 67 -1.78 -14.03 -18.55
CA TRP A 67 -1.95 -12.66 -18.08
C TRP A 67 -1.77 -12.61 -16.58
N TRP A 68 -0.66 -12.02 -16.15
CA TRP A 68 -0.34 -11.82 -14.73
C TRP A 68 -0.53 -10.34 -14.38
N LEU A 69 -1.06 -10.09 -13.20
CA LEU A 69 -1.19 -8.74 -12.65
C LEU A 69 -0.20 -8.56 -11.51
N ALA A 70 0.80 -7.72 -11.71
CA ALA A 70 1.70 -7.29 -10.64
C ALA A 70 1.23 -5.95 -10.07
N LEU A 71 0.96 -5.90 -8.77
CA LEU A 71 0.56 -4.71 -8.03
C LEU A 71 1.64 -4.39 -6.99
N THR A 72 2.09 -3.13 -6.96
CA THR A 72 3.05 -2.68 -5.95
C THR A 72 2.32 -2.25 -4.69
N ASN A 73 2.70 -2.81 -3.54
CA ASN A 73 2.09 -2.53 -2.25
C ASN A 73 2.62 -1.22 -1.63
N PHE A 74 2.04 -0.08 -2.03
CA PHE A 74 2.38 1.23 -1.49
C PHE A 74 1.65 1.59 -0.19
N THR A 75 0.88 0.67 0.41
CA THR A 75 0.30 0.91 1.75
C THR A 75 1.38 0.96 2.84
N GLY A 76 2.64 0.65 2.49
CA GLY A 76 3.81 0.84 3.35
C GLY A 76 3.96 -0.24 4.42
N MET A 77 3.12 -1.28 4.39
CA MET A 77 3.07 -2.28 5.46
C MET A 77 3.19 -3.70 4.93
N ARG A 78 3.96 -4.52 5.65
CA ARG A 78 4.20 -5.93 5.34
C ARG A 78 3.07 -6.76 5.92
N LEU A 79 2.38 -7.53 5.08
CA LEU A 79 1.40 -8.52 5.53
C LEU A 79 2.15 -9.66 6.23
N ASP A 80 1.80 -9.94 7.48
CA ASP A 80 2.32 -11.12 8.16
C ASP A 80 1.69 -12.41 7.58
N GLU A 81 2.13 -13.58 8.05
CA GLU A 81 1.64 -14.87 7.53
C GLU A 81 0.11 -15.01 7.70
N LYS A 82 -0.43 -14.52 8.81
CA LYS A 82 -1.87 -14.59 9.10
C LYS A 82 -2.66 -13.67 8.18
N ASP A 83 -2.17 -12.46 7.95
CA ASP A 83 -2.79 -11.51 7.02
C ASP A 83 -2.76 -12.04 5.58
N GLN A 84 -1.66 -12.68 5.19
CA GLN A 84 -1.54 -13.33 3.88
C GLN A 84 -2.53 -14.49 3.72
N ASP A 85 -2.69 -15.32 4.74
CA ASP A 85 -3.65 -16.42 4.71
C ASP A 85 -5.10 -15.92 4.64
N GLN A 86 -5.42 -14.87 5.40
CA GLN A 86 -6.72 -14.21 5.29
C GLN A 86 -6.96 -13.64 3.89
N LEU A 87 -5.94 -12.99 3.32
CA LEU A 87 -6.03 -12.43 1.98
C LEU A 87 -6.28 -13.52 0.94
N ARG A 88 -5.52 -14.62 0.95
CA ARG A 88 -5.73 -15.76 0.04
C ARG A 88 -7.09 -16.43 0.23
N GLN A 89 -7.58 -16.51 1.47
CA GLN A 89 -8.86 -17.13 1.79
C GLN A 89 -10.05 -16.29 1.33
N HIS A 90 -9.95 -14.97 1.43
CA HIS A 90 -11.08 -14.05 1.25
C HIS A 90 -11.05 -13.25 -0.04
N LEU A 91 -9.90 -13.16 -0.72
CA LEU A 91 -9.82 -12.52 -2.03
C LEU A 91 -10.65 -13.33 -3.04
N PRO A 92 -11.68 -12.73 -3.66
CA PRO A 92 -12.44 -13.43 -4.68
C PRO A 92 -11.57 -13.79 -5.88
N SER A 93 -11.96 -14.82 -6.63
CA SER A 93 -11.29 -15.15 -7.88
C SER A 93 -11.32 -13.94 -8.82
N GLN A 94 -10.15 -13.53 -9.30
CA GLN A 94 -10.02 -12.36 -10.16
C GLN A 94 -10.06 -12.82 -11.62
N ASP A 95 -11.28 -12.98 -12.12
CA ASP A 95 -11.54 -13.40 -13.50
C ASP A 95 -10.69 -12.59 -14.50
N GLY A 96 -10.02 -13.30 -15.41
CA GLY A 96 -9.12 -12.69 -16.37
C GLY A 96 -7.68 -12.49 -15.88
N TRP A 97 -7.30 -12.95 -14.70
CA TRP A 97 -5.89 -12.99 -14.31
C TRP A 97 -5.50 -14.42 -13.94
N ASP A 98 -4.44 -14.93 -14.56
CA ASP A 98 -3.92 -16.26 -14.21
C ASP A 98 -3.17 -16.22 -12.88
N LYS A 99 -2.58 -15.07 -12.55
CA LYS A 99 -1.85 -14.81 -11.31
C LYS A 99 -1.94 -13.35 -10.91
N ILE A 100 -1.97 -13.10 -9.60
CA ILE A 100 -1.79 -11.77 -9.03
C ILE A 100 -0.60 -11.79 -8.08
N LEU A 101 0.28 -10.80 -8.27
CA LEU A 101 1.48 -10.63 -7.46
C LEU A 101 1.37 -9.33 -6.68
N LEU A 102 1.52 -9.39 -5.36
CA LEU A 102 1.76 -8.20 -4.54
C LEU A 102 3.25 -8.04 -4.32
N ILE A 103 3.82 -6.93 -4.79
CA ILE A 103 5.26 -6.65 -4.73
C ILE A 103 5.54 -5.60 -3.67
N ASN A 104 6.48 -5.88 -2.77
CA ASN A 104 6.99 -4.89 -1.83
C ASN A 104 7.82 -3.81 -2.58
N PRO A 105 7.44 -2.51 -2.52
CA PRO A 105 8.18 -1.45 -3.22
C PRO A 105 9.62 -1.25 -2.72
N HIS A 106 9.93 -1.68 -1.50
CA HIS A 106 11.24 -1.53 -0.89
C HIS A 106 12.16 -2.73 -1.11
N SER A 107 11.59 -3.87 -1.52
CA SER A 107 12.33 -5.10 -1.81
C SER A 107 11.61 -5.86 -2.94
N PRO A 108 11.95 -5.64 -4.22
CA PRO A 108 11.23 -6.23 -5.35
C PRO A 108 11.28 -7.77 -5.42
N THR A 109 12.20 -8.40 -4.69
CA THR A 109 12.28 -9.86 -4.55
C THR A 109 11.36 -10.41 -3.46
N ASP A 110 10.77 -9.54 -2.64
CA ASP A 110 9.78 -9.85 -1.61
C ASP A 110 8.39 -9.62 -2.21
N TRP A 111 7.76 -10.70 -2.67
CA TRP A 111 6.44 -10.69 -3.29
C TRP A 111 5.59 -11.85 -2.79
N ILE A 112 4.28 -11.64 -2.83
CA ILE A 112 3.28 -12.61 -2.44
C ILE A 112 2.48 -12.97 -3.70
N GLU A 113 2.42 -14.25 -4.03
CA GLU A 113 1.46 -14.79 -4.99
C GLU A 113 0.12 -15.04 -4.25
N LEU A 114 -0.96 -14.48 -4.80
CA LEU A 114 -2.33 -14.61 -4.30
C LEU A 114 -3.13 -15.60 -5.11
#